data_AF-A0A5E4NRL6-F1
#
_entry.id   AF-A0A5E4NRL6-F1
#
_cell.length_a   1.000
_cell.length_b   1.000
_cell.length_c   1.000
_cell.angle_alpha   90.00
_cell.angle_beta   90.00
_cell.angle_gamma   90.00
#
_symmetry.space_group_name_H-M   'P 1'
#
loop_
_entity.id
_entity.type
_entity.pdbx_description
1 polymer ?
#
loop_
_entity_poly.entity_id
_entity_poly.type
_entity_poly.pdbx_seq_one_letter_code
_entity_poly.pdbx_strand_id
1 'polypeptide(L)'
;EEIVVETEFAETIICDLCQNHVQTERRGSNEGQKKRAIKMIQNSKAEILEYKINDCVIIPVPNVDKRTSDPINVIGVIVDQRNDMNRIGNQN
;
A
#
# COMPACT_ATOMS: atom_id res chain seq x y z
N GLU A 1 53.72 0.01 -2.49
CA GLU A 1 52.32 0.48 -2.51
C GLU A 1 51.52 -0.49 -3.38
N GLU A 2 50.99 -1.57 -2.83
CA GLU A 2 50.24 -2.54 -3.65
C GLU A 2 49.44 -3.54 -2.78
N ILE A 3 48.68 -3.03 -1.80
CA ILE A 3 47.71 -3.87 -1.04
C ILE A 3 46.41 -3.10 -0.75
N VAL A 4 46.42 -1.77 -0.79
CA VAL A 4 45.24 -0.95 -0.44
C VAL A 4 44.20 -0.86 -1.58
N VAL A 5 44.64 -0.99 -2.84
CA VAL A 5 43.80 -0.75 -4.02
C VAL A 5 42.83 -1.92 -4.30
N GLU A 6 43.22 -3.16 -3.96
CA GLU A 6 42.39 -4.34 -4.24
C GLU A 6 41.18 -4.48 -3.30
N THR A 7 41.30 -3.99 -2.06
CA THR A 7 40.25 -4.11 -1.04
C THR A 7 39.07 -3.16 -1.26
N GLU A 8 39.31 -1.93 -1.71
CA GLU A 8 38.24 -0.95 -2.00
C GLU A 8 37.40 -1.37 -3.22
N PHE A 9 38.04 -2.00 -4.21
CA PHE A 9 37.37 -2.46 -5.43
C PHE A 9 36.42 -3.65 -5.14
N ALA A 10 36.84 -4.56 -4.25
CA ALA A 10 36.04 -5.71 -3.85
C ALA A 10 34.79 -5.31 -3.03
N GLU A 11 34.91 -4.36 -2.10
CA GLU A 11 33.75 -3.85 -1.33
C GLU A 11 32.71 -3.17 -2.23
N THR A 12 33.16 -2.42 -3.24
CA THR A 12 32.27 -1.73 -4.18
C THR A 12 31.46 -2.75 -5.03
N ILE A 13 32.11 -3.81 -5.51
CA ILE A 13 31.45 -4.88 -6.29
C ILE A 13 30.41 -5.64 -5.45
N ILE A 14 30.69 -5.88 -4.17
CA ILE A 14 29.77 -6.58 -3.26
C ILE A 14 28.51 -5.72 -3.04
N CYS A 15 28.65 -4.41 -2.85
CA CYS A 15 27.51 -3.50 -2.68
C CYS A 15 26.60 -3.47 -3.92
N ASP A 16 27.18 -3.45 -5.13
CA ASP A 16 26.42 -3.47 -6.38
C ASP A 16 25.65 -4.78 -6.58
N LEU A 17 26.25 -5.92 -6.24
CA LEU A 17 25.57 -7.22 -6.26
C LEU A 17 24.43 -7.30 -5.24
N CYS A 18 24.63 -6.76 -4.03
CA CYS A 18 23.59 -6.67 -3.00
C CYS A 18 22.43 -5.77 -3.43
N GLN A 19 22.72 -4.61 -4.03
CA GLN A 19 21.68 -3.70 -4.52
C GLN A 19 20.87 -4.34 -5.66
N ASN A 20 21.53 -5.02 -6.60
CA ASN A 20 20.86 -5.70 -7.71
C ASN A 20 19.95 -6.84 -7.24
N HIS A 21 20.37 -7.60 -6.22
CA HIS A 21 19.54 -8.65 -5.63
C HIS A 21 18.28 -8.07 -4.96
N VAL A 22 18.45 -7.01 -4.16
CA VAL A 22 17.32 -6.32 -3.52
C VAL A 22 16.34 -5.76 -4.55
N GLN A 23 16.83 -5.16 -5.65
CA GLN A 23 15.97 -4.65 -6.72
C GLN A 23 15.21 -5.77 -7.43
N THR A 24 15.87 -6.92 -7.65
CA THR A 24 15.26 -8.10 -8.27
C THR A 24 14.13 -8.66 -7.40
N GLU A 25 14.38 -8.84 -6.11
CA GLU A 25 13.37 -9.27 -5.13
C GLU A 25 12.22 -8.28 -5.00
N ARG A 26 12.51 -6.97 -4.97
CA ARG A 26 11.49 -5.92 -4.96
C ARG A 26 10.59 -5.99 -6.18
N ARG A 27 11.17 -6.16 -7.37
CA ARG A 27 10.42 -6.29 -8.63
C ARG A 27 9.57 -7.56 -8.63
N GLY A 28 10.15 -8.70 -8.26
CA GLY A 28 9.44 -9.97 -8.15
C GLY A 28 8.27 -9.91 -7.16
N SER A 29 8.50 -9.30 -5.99
CA SER A 29 7.46 -9.07 -4.98
C SER A 29 6.35 -8.15 -5.50
N ASN A 30 6.68 -7.04 -6.17
CA ASN A 30 5.70 -6.13 -6.77
C ASN A 30 4.82 -6.86 -7.80
N GLU A 31 5.42 -7.61 -8.72
CA GLU A 31 4.68 -8.40 -9.72
C GLU A 31 3.82 -9.50 -9.06
N GLY A 32 4.36 -10.17 -8.04
CA GLY A 32 3.64 -11.18 -7.27
C GLY A 32 2.42 -10.60 -6.56
N GLN A 33 2.57 -9.44 -5.92
CA GLN A 33 1.47 -8.72 -5.26
C GLN A 33 0.40 -8.27 -6.27
N LYS A 34 0.80 -7.72 -7.43
CA LYS A 34 -0.13 -7.38 -8.53
C LYS A 34 -0.94 -8.59 -8.99
N LYS A 35 -0.28 -9.72 -9.25
CA LYS A 35 -0.97 -10.97 -9.66
C LYS A 35 -1.95 -11.46 -8.60
N ARG A 36 -1.59 -11.36 -7.32
CA ARG A 36 -2.47 -11.72 -6.19
C ARG A 36 -3.67 -10.78 -6.10
N ALA A 37 -3.45 -9.47 -6.22
CA ALA A 37 -4.52 -8.48 -6.22
C ALA A 37 -5.53 -8.75 -7.34
N ILE A 38 -5.06 -9.00 -8.57
CA ILE A 38 -5.93 -9.35 -9.71
C ILE A 38 -6.76 -10.60 -9.40
N LYS A 39 -6.13 -11.66 -8.86
CA LYS A 39 -6.84 -12.88 -8.45
C LYS A 39 -7.87 -12.62 -7.35
N MET A 40 -7.56 -11.74 -6.39
CA MET A 40 -8.52 -11.36 -5.35
C MET A 40 -9.74 -10.69 -5.95
N ILE A 41 -9.57 -9.78 -6.92
CA ILE A 41 -10.68 -9.12 -7.60
C ILE A 41 -11.51 -10.15 -8.39
N GLN A 42 -10.86 -11.00 -9.19
CA GLN A 42 -11.54 -12.00 -10.02
C GLN A 42 -12.35 -13.03 -9.21
N ASN A 43 -11.85 -13.42 -8.04
CA ASN A 43 -12.48 -14.43 -7.20
C ASN A 43 -13.39 -13.82 -6.13
N SER A 44 -13.37 -12.50 -5.95
CA SER A 44 -14.23 -11.80 -5.02
C SER A 44 -15.60 -11.55 -5.64
N LYS A 45 -16.65 -11.68 -4.84
CA LYS A 45 -17.99 -11.17 -5.18
C LYS A 45 -18.17 -9.71 -4.76
N ALA A 46 -17.14 -9.07 -4.22
CA ALA A 46 -17.19 -7.69 -3.79
C ALA A 46 -17.21 -6.78 -5.02
N GLU A 47 -18.23 -5.92 -5.08
CA GLU A 47 -18.26 -4.81 -6.02
C GLU A 47 -17.22 -3.77 -5.59
N ILE A 48 -16.29 -3.45 -6.48
CA ILE A 48 -15.40 -2.31 -6.29
C ILE A 48 -16.19 -1.09 -6.74
N LEU A 49 -16.83 -0.43 -5.78
CA LEU A 49 -17.58 0.80 -6.05
C LEU A 49 -16.60 1.94 -6.35
N GLU A 50 -16.77 2.56 -7.51
CA GLU A 50 -16.12 3.83 -7.83
C GLU A 50 -16.87 4.96 -7.12
N TYR A 51 -16.27 5.48 -6.04
CA TYR A 51 -16.80 6.63 -5.32
C TYR A 51 -16.43 7.94 -6.03
N LYS A 52 -17.30 8.94 -5.89
CA LYS A 52 -17.10 10.31 -6.37
C LYS A 52 -17.12 11.28 -5.20
N ILE A 53 -16.53 12.46 -5.41
CA ILE A 53 -16.67 13.57 -4.45
C ILE A 53 -18.17 13.84 -4.22
N ASN A 54 -18.52 14.03 -2.95
CA ASN A 54 -19.88 14.15 -2.40
C ASN A 54 -20.68 12.84 -2.24
N ASP A 55 -20.12 11.67 -2.56
CA ASP A 55 -20.77 10.41 -2.21
C ASP A 55 -20.72 10.18 -0.69
N CYS A 56 -21.85 9.74 -0.13
CA CYS A 56 -21.94 9.30 1.26
C CYS A 56 -21.46 7.85 1.39
N VAL A 57 -20.59 7.61 2.38
CA VAL A 57 -20.01 6.30 2.66
C VAL A 57 -20.20 5.91 4.12
N ILE A 58 -20.35 4.61 4.35
CA ILE A 58 -20.45 4.01 5.68
C ILE A 58 -19.13 3.28 5.95
N ILE A 59 -18.43 3.69 7.00
CA ILE A 59 -17.14 3.11 7.40
C ILE A 59 -17.33 2.34 8.71
N PRO A 60 -17.01 1.04 8.76
CA PRO A 60 -17.04 0.29 10.02
C PRO A 60 -15.90 0.72 10.95
N VAL A 61 -16.21 0.90 12.23
CA VAL A 61 -15.22 1.20 13.27
C VAL A 61 -14.55 -0.10 13.72
N PRO A 62 -13.22 -0.23 13.69
CA PRO A 62 -12.53 -1.41 14.19
C PRO A 62 -12.86 -1.66 15.67
N ASN A 63 -13.04 -2.92 16.06
CA ASN A 63 -13.35 -3.27 17.45
C ASN A 63 -12.32 -2.78 18.47
N VAL A 64 -11.06 -2.59 18.06
CA VAL A 64 -9.99 -2.07 18.92
C VAL A 64 -10.15 -0.59 19.25
N ASP A 65 -10.78 0.17 18.36
CA ASP A 65 -11.00 1.62 18.51
C ASP A 65 -12.37 1.92 19.11
N LYS A 66 -13.21 0.90 19.26
CA LYS A 66 -14.62 1.00 19.64
C LYS A 66 -14.82 0.82 21.14
N ARG A 67 -15.36 1.83 21.84
CA ARG A 67 -15.92 1.64 23.19
C ARG A 67 -17.27 0.93 23.11
N THR A 68 -17.70 0.32 24.21
CA THR A 68 -18.96 -0.45 24.27
C THR A 68 -20.19 0.34 23.77
N SER A 69 -20.19 1.66 23.95
CA SER A 69 -21.28 2.56 23.52
C SER A 69 -21.12 3.14 22.12
N ASP A 70 -19.97 2.96 21.48
CA ASP A 70 -19.69 3.62 20.21
C ASP A 70 -20.51 2.98 19.08
N PRO A 71 -20.93 3.79 18.09
CA PRO A 71 -21.63 3.25 16.92
C PRO A 71 -20.74 2.25 16.17
N ILE A 72 -21.39 1.25 15.55
CA ILE A 72 -20.68 0.23 14.76
C ILE A 72 -20.02 0.86 13.52
N ASN A 73 -20.66 1.86 12.94
CA ASN A 73 -20.22 2.53 11.72
C ASN A 73 -20.24 4.05 11.87
N VAL A 74 -19.35 4.71 11.15
CA VAL A 74 -19.32 6.17 10.95
C VAL A 74 -19.84 6.48 9.56
N ILE A 75 -20.64 7.53 9.44
CA ILE A 75 -21.09 8.08 8.15
C ILE A 75 -20.15 9.22 7.79
N GLY A 76 -19.63 9.20 6.56
CA GLY A 76 -18.78 10.27 6.04
C GLY A 76 -19.09 10.57 4.58
N VAL A 77 -18.48 11.63 4.07
CA VAL A 77 -18.62 12.08 2.68
C VAL A 77 -17.23 12.12 2.04
N ILE A 78 -17.12 11.71 0.77
CA ILE A 78 -15.89 11.89 0.01
C ILE A 78 -15.71 13.39 -0.27
N VAL A 79 -14.70 14.00 0.36
CA VAL A 79 -14.44 15.44 0.23
C VAL A 79 -13.36 15.77 -0.81
N ASP A 80 -12.50 14.81 -1.11
CA ASP A 80 -11.35 14.99 -2.01
C ASP A 80 -10.84 13.63 -2.51
N GLN A 81 -10.21 13.61 -3.69
CA GLN A 81 -9.63 12.43 -4.31
C GLN A 81 -8.22 12.78 -4.81
N ARG A 82 -7.19 12.21 -4.18
CA ARG A 82 -5.78 12.46 -4.54
C ARG A 82 -4.96 11.21 -4.36
N ASN A 83 -4.02 10.97 -5.28
CA ASN A 83 -3.12 9.82 -5.28
C ASN A 83 -3.87 8.49 -5.15
N ASP A 84 -4.95 8.33 -5.92
CA ASP A 84 -5.82 7.13 -5.93
C ASP A 84 -6.46 6.79 -4.57
N MET A 85 -6.54 7.77 -3.65
CA MET A 85 -7.20 7.63 -2.36
C MET A 85 -8.37 8.59 -2.20
N ASN A 86 -9.48 8.06 -1.68
CA ASN A 86 -10.64 8.84 -1.27
C ASN A 86 -10.39 9.41 0.13
N ARG A 87 -10.46 10.74 0.26
CA ARG A 87 -10.41 11.41 1.57
C ARG A 87 -11.83 11.62 2.07
N ILE A 88 -12.06 11.17 3.29
CA ILE A 88 -13.38 11.16 3.90
C ILE A 88 -13.42 12.24 4.97
N GLY A 89 -14.46 13.06 4.92
CA GLY A 89 -14.72 14.10 5.90
C GLY A 89 -16.18 14.11 6.32
N ASN A 90 -16.51 15.00 7.26
CA ASN A 90 -17.89 15.31 7.60
C ASN A 90 -18.35 16.52 6.77
N GLN A 91 -19.59 16.47 6.31
CA GLN A 91 -20.27 17.64 5.74
C GLN A 91 -20.66 18.56 6.89
N ASN A 92 -19.84 19.57 7.16
CA ASN A 92 -20.17 20.69 8.05
C ASN A 92 -20.40 21.95 7.22
#